data_AF-A0A3B6LU58-F1
#
_entry.id   AF-A0A3B6LU58-F1
#
_cell.length_a   1.000
_cell.length_b   1.000
_cell.length_c   1.000
_cell.angle_alpha   90.00
_cell.angle_beta   90.00
_cell.angle_gamma   90.00
#
_symmetry.space_group_name_H-M   'P 1'
#
loop_
_entity.id
_entity.type
_entity.pdbx_description
1 polymer ?
#
loop_
_entity_poly.entity_id
_entity_poly.type
_entity_poly.pdbx_seq_one_letter_code
_entity_poly.pdbx_strand_id
1 'polypeptide(L)' 'MGRSVPAGAGTGSTKASWPEVVGWSAHDAALQISKDRPDVSISFYIGTGRWPPNPDLSRVIVVSDAATGVVVQTPVVG' A
#
# COMPACT_ATOMS: atom_id res chain seq x y z
N MET A 1 -35.44 4.50 -2.24
CA MET A 1 -34.39 5.05 -3.13
C MET A 1 -33.10 5.18 -2.34
N GLY A 2 -32.21 4.19 -2.21
CA GLY A 2 -31.88 3.10 -3.11
C GLY A 2 -30.51 3.35 -3.75
N ARG A 3 -29.43 3.25 -2.95
CA ARG A 3 -28.05 3.01 -3.41
C ARG A 3 -27.15 2.68 -2.22
N SER A 4 -27.34 1.45 -1.72
CA SER A 4 -26.29 0.73 -1.02
C SER A 4 -25.24 0.39 -2.06
N VAL A 5 -24.07 1.03 -2.00
CA VAL A 5 -22.92 0.63 -2.81
C VAL A 5 -22.33 -0.61 -2.14
N PRO A 6 -22.38 -1.81 -2.74
CA PRO A 6 -21.63 -2.93 -2.21
C PRO A 6 -20.15 -2.67 -2.55
N ALA A 7 -19.38 -2.26 -1.56
CA ALA A 7 -17.93 -2.26 -1.67
C ALA A 7 -17.47 -3.72 -1.69
N GLY A 8 -17.34 -4.25 -2.91
CA GLY A 8 -16.52 -5.40 -3.30
C GLY A 8 -16.42 -6.56 -2.32
N ALA A 9 -17.24 -7.58 -2.55
CA ALA A 9 -16.85 -8.95 -2.24
C ALA A 9 -15.60 -9.30 -3.08
N GLY A 10 -14.45 -9.43 -2.44
CA GLY A 10 -13.20 -9.93 -3.02
C GLY A 10 -12.67 -11.07 -2.17
N THR A 11 -13.21 -12.26 -2.38
CA THR A 11 -12.71 -13.51 -1.80
C THR A 11 -11.28 -13.75 -2.32
N GLY A 12 -10.26 -13.53 -1.48
CA GLY A 12 -8.84 -13.73 -1.81
C GLY A 12 -8.24 -12.65 -2.72
N SER A 13 -7.95 -11.48 -2.17
CA SER A 13 -7.54 -10.30 -2.96
C SER A 13 -6.17 -10.50 -3.63
N THR A 14 -6.15 -10.69 -4.95
CA THR A 14 -4.97 -10.62 -5.85
C THR A 14 -4.42 -9.18 -5.98
N LYS A 15 -4.65 -8.33 -4.97
CA LYS A 15 -4.28 -6.92 -5.00
C LYS A 15 -2.77 -6.81 -4.78
N ALA A 16 -2.06 -6.48 -5.86
CA ALA A 16 -0.62 -6.30 -5.89
C ALA A 16 -0.21 -4.81 -5.89
N SER A 17 -1.15 -3.88 -5.86
CA SER A 17 -0.88 -2.45 -5.90
C SER A 17 -1.98 -1.63 -5.19
N TRP A 18 -1.60 -0.47 -4.66
CA TRP A 18 -2.47 0.44 -3.90
C TRP A 18 -2.37 1.89 -4.40
N PRO A 19 -2.81 2.21 -5.64
CA PRO A 19 -2.76 3.59 -6.13
C PRO A 19 -3.60 4.57 -5.29
N GLU A 20 -4.61 4.08 -4.57
CA GLU A 20 -5.51 4.89 -3.77
C GLU A 20 -4.90 5.45 -2.48
N VAL A 21 -3.81 4.86 -1.98
CA VAL A 21 -3.14 5.36 -0.77
C VAL A 21 -2.07 6.42 -1.08
N VAL A 22 -1.85 6.73 -2.37
CA VAL A 22 -0.99 7.85 -2.78
C VAL A 22 -1.64 9.15 -2.30
N GLY A 23 -0.86 9.99 -1.62
CA GLY A 23 -1.38 11.20 -0.96
C GLY A 23 -1.85 10.97 0.48
N TRP A 24 -1.85 9.74 0.99
CA TRP A 24 -2.19 9.44 2.39
C TRP A 24 -0.96 9.48 3.27
N SER A 25 -1.15 9.59 4.60
CA SER A 25 -0.06 9.37 5.54
C SER A 25 0.47 7.94 5.40
N ALA A 26 1.78 7.74 5.58
CA ALA A 26 2.37 6.40 5.52
C ALA A 26 1.67 5.41 6.47
N HIS A 27 1.24 5.89 7.64
CA HIS A 27 0.54 5.09 8.63
C HIS A 27 -0.84 4.63 8.14
N ASP A 28 -1.65 5.52 7.59
CA ASP A 28 -2.98 5.18 7.06
C ASP A 28 -2.88 4.24 5.86
N ALA A 29 -1.90 4.48 4.98
CA ALA A 29 -1.60 3.62 3.85
C ALA A 29 -1.28 2.19 4.30
N ALA A 30 -0.46 2.03 5.34
CA ALA A 30 -0.13 0.72 5.86
C ALA A 30 -1.30 0.01 6.52
N LEU A 31 -2.14 0.73 7.26
CA LEU A 31 -3.37 0.15 7.81
C LEU A 31 -4.28 -0.38 6.71
N GLN A 32 -4.38 0.34 5.58
CA GLN A 32 -5.15 -0.12 4.42
C GLN A 32 -4.52 -1.36 3.78
N ILE A 33 -3.20 -1.36 3.58
CA ILE A 33 -2.49 -2.51 3.01
C ILE A 33 -2.61 -3.74 3.90
N SER A 34 -2.47 -3.61 5.22
CA SER A 34 -2.64 -4.71 6.18
C SER A 34 -4.06 -5.27 6.19
N LYS A 35 -5.08 -4.43 5.97
CA LYS A 35 -6.48 -4.88 5.85
C LYS A 35 -6.71 -5.65 4.55
N ASP A 36 -6.15 -5.16 3.45
CA ASP A 36 -6.34 -5.77 2.13
C ASP A 36 -5.53 -7.06 1.96
N ARG A 37 -4.30 -7.08 2.46
CA ARG A 37 -3.36 -8.19 2.44
C ARG A 37 -2.67 -8.33 3.80
N PRO A 38 -3.24 -9.10 4.73
CA PRO A 38 -2.55 -9.43 5.97
C PRO A 38 -1.34 -10.38 5.75
N ASP A 39 -1.27 -11.03 4.58
CA ASP A 39 -0.21 -11.99 4.23
C ASP A 39 1.11 -11.33 3.81
N VAL A 40 1.15 -10.01 3.62
CA VAL A 40 2.35 -9.29 3.16
C VAL A 40 2.97 -8.45 4.26
N SER A 41 4.30 -8.35 4.24
CA SER A 41 5.08 -7.49 5.12
C SER A 41 5.20 -6.09 4.53
N ILE A 42 4.87 -5.07 5.32
CA ILE A 42 4.94 -3.68 4.88
C ILE A 42 6.30 -3.11 5.26
N SER A 43 6.95 -2.42 4.31
CA SER A 43 8.20 -1.72 4.55
C SER A 43 8.10 -0.28 4.16
N PHE A 44 8.45 0.58 5.11
CA PHE A 44 8.43 2.01 4.93
C PHE A 44 9.80 2.51 4.49
N TYR A 45 9.77 3.35 3.47
CA TYR A 45 10.93 4.05 3.01
C TYR A 45 10.61 5.53 2.93
N ILE A 46 11.49 6.31 3.54
CA ILE A 46 11.37 7.75 3.60
C ILE A 46 12.30 8.34 2.55
N GLY A 47 11.74 9.05 1.57
CA GLY A 47 12.44 9.61 0.42
C GLY A 47 12.66 8.61 -0.71
N THR A 48 13.48 8.98 -1.69
CA THR A 48 13.81 8.15 -2.87
C THR A 48 15.08 7.33 -2.61
N GLY A 49 14.96 6.32 -1.76
CA GLY A 49 16.06 5.39 -1.45
C GLY A 49 16.27 4.33 -2.53
N ARG A 50 17.49 3.75 -2.59
CA ARG A 50 17.73 2.55 -3.42
C ARG A 50 17.01 1.36 -2.80
N TRP A 51 16.07 0.78 -3.56
CA TRP A 51 15.37 -0.43 -3.17
C TRP A 51 16.34 -1.62 -3.11
N PRO A 52 16.18 -2.52 -2.14
CA PRO A 52 16.96 -3.75 -2.14
C PRO A 52 16.68 -4.49 -3.45
N PRO A 53 17.71 -5.06 -4.09
CA PRO A 53 17.59 -5.70 -5.39
C PRO A 53 16.83 -7.03 -5.34
N ASN A 54 16.39 -7.46 -4.15
CA ASN A 54 15.78 -8.76 -3.93
C ASN A 54 14.25 -8.60 -3.99
N PRO A 55 13.59 -9.06 -5.06
CA PRO A 55 12.15 -8.97 -5.18
C PRO A 55 11.50 -9.91 -4.16
N ASP A 56 10.81 -9.34 -3.18
CA ASP A 56 10.11 -10.09 -2.15
C ASP A 56 8.61 -10.05 -2.47
N LEU A 57 8.09 -11.13 -3.05
CA LEU A 57 6.67 -11.27 -3.43
C LEU A 57 5.70 -11.24 -2.23
N SER A 58 6.24 -11.27 -1.02
CA SER A 58 5.48 -11.15 0.23
C SER A 58 5.69 -9.79 0.89
N ARG A 59 6.24 -8.80 0.18
CA ARG A 59 6.56 -7.48 0.73
C ARG A 59 5.91 -6.37 -0.08
N VAL A 60 5.43 -5.34 0.61
CA VAL A 60 4.93 -4.11 0.00
C VAL A 60 5.82 -2.95 0.42
N ILE A 61 6.31 -2.21 -0.56
CA ILE A 61 7.14 -1.03 -0.34
C ILE A 61 6.25 0.21 -0.34
N VAL A 62 6.20 0.90 0.80
CA VAL A 62 5.51 2.18 0.95
C VAL A 62 6.55 3.29 0.99
N VAL A 63 6.51 4.15 -0.02
CA VAL A 63 7.44 5.26 -0.18
C VAL A 63 6.75 6.55 0.19
N SER A 64 7.20 7.17 1.27
CA SER A 64 6.69 8.44 1.75
C SER A 64 7.73 9.56 1.64
N ASP A 65 7.25 10.76 1.40
CA ASP A 65 8.07 11.97 1.39
C ASP A 65 8.56 12.30 2.81
N ALA A 66 9.83 12.71 2.91
CA ALA A 66 10.47 12.97 4.18
C ALA A 66 9.98 14.27 4.85
N ALA A 67 9.53 15.24 4.06
CA ALA A 67 9.08 16.54 4.58
C ALA A 67 7.62 16.49 5.06
N THR A 68 6.77 15.70 4.39
CA THR A 68 5.32 15.65 4.62
C THR A 68 4.85 14.34 5.26
N GLY A 69 5.64 13.26 5.18
CA GLY A 69 5.23 11.92 5.66
C GLY A 69 4.17 11.25 4.79
N VAL A 70 3.89 11.81 3.62
CA VAL A 70 2.83 11.37 2.71
C VAL A 70 3.37 10.40 1.67
N VAL A 71 2.58 9.37 1.32
CA VAL A 71 2.92 8.42 0.26
C VAL A 71 2.97 9.13 -1.09
N VAL A 72 4.14 9.14 -1.71
CA VAL A 72 4.37 9.80 -3.01
C VAL A 72 4.43 8.83 -4.17
N GLN A 73 4.48 7.53 -3.89
CA GLN A 73 4.53 6.48 -4.90
C GLN A 73 3.52 5.39 -4.60
N THR A 74 2.87 4.87 -5.65
CA THR A 74 1.97 3.73 -5.55
C THR A 74 2.68 2.54 -4.92
N PRO A 75 2.24 2.06 -3.73
CA PRO A 75 2.79 0.86 -3.15
C PRO A 75 2.45 -0.34 -4.03
N VAL A 76 3.44 -1.19 -4.25
CA VAL A 76 3.31 -2.42 -5.03
C VAL A 76 3.92 -3.58 -4.25
N VAL A 77 3.41 -4.78 -4.48
CA VAL A 77 4.04 -6.02 -4.02
C VAL A 77 5.29 -6.27 -4.86
N GLY A 78 6.45 -6.42 -4.22
CA GLY A 78 7.72 -6.67 -4.89
C GLY A 78 8.93 -6.10 -4.16
#